data_AF-A0A7W1ECT8-F1
#
_entry.id   AF-A0A7W1ECT8-F1
#
_cell.length_a   1.000
_cell.length_b   1.000
_cell.length_c   1.000
_cell.angle_alpha   90.00
_cell.angle_beta   90.00
_cell.angle_gamma   90.00
#
_symmetry.space_group_name_H-M   'P 1'
#
loop_
_entity.id
_entity.type
_entity.pdbx_description
1 polymer ?
#
loop_
_entity_poly.entity_id
_entity_poly.type
_entity_poly.pdbx_seq_one_letter_code
_entity_poly.pdbx_strand_id
1 'polypeptide(L)'
;MLRFLPVALLLATACSSSPVDPANGPQPPSDGTAAVLLQEVATGLTLPLYLTFAPADSSRVFIVEKPGRIRVVKNGTLLPDPFLDVTSLVSTGGEQGLLGLA
;
A
#
# COMPACT_ATOMS: atom_id res chain seq x y z
N MET A 1 42.79 -70.58 -6.47
CA MET A 1 42.85 -70.23 -7.91
C MET A 1 42.12 -68.92 -8.11
N LEU A 2 42.88 -67.84 -8.31
CA LEU A 2 42.45 -66.46 -8.49
C LEU A 2 42.20 -66.23 -9.98
N ARG A 3 40.96 -65.91 -10.40
CA ARG A 3 40.64 -65.55 -11.79
C ARG A 3 40.26 -64.09 -11.84
N PHE A 4 41.22 -63.27 -12.27
CA PHE A 4 41.04 -61.90 -12.70
C PHE A 4 40.24 -61.86 -14.02
N LEU A 5 39.20 -61.02 -14.08
CA LEU A 5 38.54 -60.64 -15.33
C LEU A 5 38.59 -59.10 -15.41
N PRO A 6 38.99 -58.50 -16.55
CA PRO A 6 39.32 -57.09 -16.60
C PRO A 6 38.06 -56.22 -16.66
N VAL A 7 38.09 -55.13 -15.88
CA VAL A 7 37.15 -54.03 -15.96
C VAL A 7 37.47 -53.27 -17.25
N ALA A 8 36.64 -53.45 -18.27
CA ALA A 8 36.65 -52.60 -19.46
C ALA A 8 35.90 -51.30 -19.13
N LEU A 9 36.66 -50.26 -18.81
CA LEU A 9 36.17 -48.91 -18.59
C LEU A 9 35.83 -48.28 -19.96
N LEU A 10 34.54 -48.28 -20.31
CA LEU A 10 34.03 -47.53 -21.46
C LEU A 10 33.65 -46.11 -20.98
N LEU A 11 34.51 -45.11 -21.22
CA LEU A 11 34.10 -43.70 -21.08
C LEU A 11 33.26 -43.32 -22.30
N ALA A 12 31.94 -43.40 -22.16
CA ALA A 12 31.03 -42.67 -23.04
C ALA A 12 30.93 -41.23 -22.52
N THR A 13 31.65 -40.30 -23.16
CA THR A 13 31.41 -38.87 -22.98
C THR A 13 30.05 -38.54 -23.60
N ALA A 14 29.02 -38.52 -22.76
CA ALA A 14 27.72 -37.97 -23.12
C ALA A 14 27.83 -36.44 -23.15
N CYS A 15 27.53 -35.82 -24.29
CA CYS A 15 27.17 -34.40 -24.31
C CYS A 15 25.84 -34.26 -23.57
N SER A 16 25.88 -33.79 -22.32
CA SER A 16 24.68 -33.47 -21.57
C SER A 16 24.08 -32.15 -22.09
N SER A 17 23.17 -32.24 -23.06
CA SER A 17 22.22 -31.16 -23.31
C SER A 17 21.19 -31.18 -22.19
N SER A 18 21.38 -30.33 -21.18
CA SER A 18 20.37 -30.15 -20.14
C SER A 18 19.07 -29.67 -20.81
N PRO A 19 17.92 -30.34 -20.59
CA PRO A 19 16.64 -29.79 -21.00
C PRO A 19 16.51 -28.41 -20.37
N VAL A 20 16.26 -27.38 -21.18
CA VAL A 20 15.93 -26.05 -20.67
C VAL A 20 14.57 -26.21 -20.00
N ASP A 21 14.53 -26.26 -18.67
CA ASP A 21 13.27 -26.23 -17.94
C ASP A 21 12.59 -24.89 -18.26
N PRO A 22 11.41 -24.88 -18.91
CA PRO A 22 10.74 -23.62 -19.24
C PRO A 22 10.36 -22.81 -17.99
N ALA A 23 10.42 -23.44 -16.81
CA ALA A 23 10.19 -22.82 -15.51
C ALA A 23 11.45 -22.18 -14.87
N ASN A 24 12.66 -22.41 -15.41
CA ASN A 24 13.92 -22.01 -14.74
C ASN A 24 14.88 -21.22 -15.63
N GLY A 25 14.40 -20.68 -16.76
CA GLY A 25 15.15 -19.73 -17.58
C GLY A 25 15.21 -18.34 -16.93
N PRO A 26 16.08 -17.42 -17.41
CA PRO A 26 16.04 -16.03 -16.99
C PRO A 26 14.63 -15.47 -17.21
N GLN A 27 13.87 -15.28 -16.13
CA GLN A 27 12.57 -14.64 -16.23
C GLN A 27 12.80 -13.19 -16.71
N PRO A 28 12.02 -12.72 -17.70
CA PRO A 28 12.06 -11.31 -18.07
C PRO A 28 11.79 -10.46 -16.81
N PRO A 29 12.37 -9.24 -16.72
CA PRO A 29 12.07 -8.32 -15.64
C PRO A 29 10.55 -8.22 -15.51
N SER A 30 10.03 -8.49 -14.32
CA SER A 30 8.62 -8.21 -14.04
C SER A 30 8.45 -6.71 -14.17
N ASP A 31 7.66 -6.23 -15.14
CA ASP A 31 7.29 -4.82 -15.23
C ASP A 31 6.60 -4.46 -13.92
N GLY A 32 7.37 -3.88 -13.00
CA GLY A 32 7.07 -3.72 -11.58
C GLY A 32 6.00 -2.65 -11.29
N THR A 33 4.90 -2.70 -12.03
CA THR A 33 3.74 -1.86 -11.79
C THR A 33 2.98 -2.45 -10.62
N ALA A 34 3.30 -2.01 -9.40
CA ALA A 34 2.52 -2.34 -8.23
C ALA A 34 1.08 -1.84 -8.44
N ALA A 35 0.10 -2.74 -8.36
CA ALA A 35 -1.31 -2.37 -8.45
C ALA A 35 -1.69 -1.56 -7.20
N VAL A 36 -2.15 -0.33 -7.40
CA VAL A 36 -2.70 0.51 -6.32
C VAL A 36 -4.19 0.22 -6.22
N LEU A 37 -4.64 -0.20 -5.03
CA LEU A 37 -6.05 -0.37 -4.71
C LEU A 37 -6.53 0.86 -3.94
N LEU A 38 -7.75 1.31 -4.26
CA LEU A 38 -8.43 2.36 -3.50
C LEU A 38 -9.40 1.69 -2.52
N GLN A 39 -9.34 2.12 -1.27
CA GLN A 39 -10.31 1.78 -0.25
C GLN A 39 -11.00 3.06 0.20
N GLU A 40 -12.33 3.07 0.15
CA GLU A 40 -13.11 4.15 0.73
C GLU A 40 -13.01 4.11 2.26
N VAL A 41 -12.58 5.21 2.87
CA VAL A 41 -12.39 5.31 4.34
C VAL A 41 -13.55 6.04 5.01
N ALA A 42 -14.13 7.04 4.35
CA ALA A 42 -15.26 7.81 4.86
C ALA A 42 -16.01 8.50 3.73
N THR A 43 -17.31 8.71 3.95
CA THR A 43 -18.21 9.51 3.11
C THR A 43 -18.94 10.54 3.96
N GLY A 44 -19.73 11.42 3.35
CA GLY A 44 -20.50 12.45 4.07
C GLY A 44 -19.68 13.62 4.61
N LEU A 45 -18.47 13.81 4.07
CA LEU A 45 -17.62 14.98 4.33
C LEU A 45 -18.03 16.16 3.46
N THR A 46 -17.87 17.38 3.97
CA THR A 46 -18.22 18.63 3.28
C THR A 46 -16.96 19.43 2.96
N LEU A 47 -16.58 19.48 1.68
CA LEU A 47 -15.40 20.23 1.20
C LEU A 47 -14.13 19.96 2.05
N PRO A 48 -13.69 18.69 2.16
CA PRO A 48 -12.49 18.34 2.92
C PRO A 48 -11.24 18.97 2.28
N LEU A 49 -10.39 19.59 3.10
CA LEU A 49 -9.18 20.31 2.66
C LEU A 49 -7.88 19.66 3.09
N TYR A 50 -7.87 19.03 4.27
CA TYR A 50 -6.66 18.49 4.87
C TYR A 50 -6.99 17.34 5.81
N LEU A 51 -6.05 16.43 6.02
CA LEU A 51 -6.14 15.39 7.03
C LEU A 51 -4.79 15.22 7.76
N THR A 52 -4.86 14.91 9.04
CA THR A 52 -3.68 14.68 9.89
C THR A 52 -4.00 13.72 11.03
N PHE A 53 -2.99 13.37 11.82
CA PHE A 53 -3.10 12.53 13.01
C PHE A 53 -2.37 13.21 14.17
N ALA A 54 -2.83 12.98 15.39
CA ALA A 54 -2.10 13.44 16.57
C ALA A 54 -0.90 12.53 16.83
N PRO A 55 0.26 13.06 17.27
CA PRO A 55 1.40 12.23 17.66
C PRO A 55 1.00 11.16 18.68
N ALA A 56 1.45 9.92 18.45
CA ALA A 56 1.14 8.74 19.27
C ALA A 56 -0.35 8.31 19.32
N ASP A 57 -1.22 8.87 18.46
CA ASP A 57 -2.60 8.42 18.30
C ASP A 57 -2.78 7.72 16.95
N SER A 58 -2.69 6.40 16.96
CA SER A 58 -2.93 5.56 15.78
C SER A 58 -4.41 5.27 15.53
N SER A 59 -5.30 5.71 16.43
CA SER A 59 -6.72 5.35 16.38
C SER A 59 -7.58 6.39 15.66
N ARG A 60 -7.09 7.64 15.58
CA ARG A 60 -7.85 8.77 15.04
C ARG A 60 -7.14 9.48 13.89
N VAL A 61 -7.91 9.79 12.87
CA VAL A 61 -7.57 10.74 11.81
C VAL A 61 -8.49 11.94 11.92
N PHE A 62 -7.91 13.14 11.88
CA PHE A 62 -8.62 14.41 11.91
C PHE A 62 -8.71 14.96 10.49
N ILE A 63 -9.90 15.32 10.04
CA ILE A 63 -10.17 15.84 8.71
C ILE A 63 -10.69 17.26 8.84
N VAL A 64 -10.04 18.20 8.17
CA VAL A 64 -10.43 19.62 8.10
C VAL A 64 -11.45 19.80 6.99
N GLU A 65 -12.63 20.31 7.34
CA GLU A 65 -13.69 20.72 6.40
C GLU A 65 -13.70 22.24 6.25
N LYS A 66 -13.68 22.73 5.01
CA LYS A 66 -13.66 24.17 4.69
C LYS A 66 -14.69 25.02 5.45
N PRO A 67 -15.95 24.57 5.67
CA PRO A 67 -16.96 25.34 6.40
C PRO A 67 -16.63 25.66 7.87
N GLY A 68 -15.53 25.12 8.43
CA GLY A 68 -15.15 25.38 9.82
C GLY A 68 -15.38 24.20 10.76
N ARG A 69 -15.25 22.96 10.27
CA ARG A 69 -15.39 21.76 11.10
C ARG A 69 -14.14 20.90 11.05
N ILE A 70 -13.84 20.25 12.17
CA ILE A 70 -12.88 19.14 12.23
C ILE A 70 -13.67 17.86 12.47
N ARG A 71 -13.65 16.95 11.49
CA ARG A 71 -14.25 15.62 11.61
C ARG A 71 -13.21 14.61 12.07
N VAL A 72 -13.66 13.52 12.67
CA VAL A 72 -12.79 12.45 13.15
C VAL A 72 -13.23 11.12 12.58
N VAL A 73 -12.32 10.43 11.92
CA VAL A 73 -12.43 9.00 11.67
C VAL A 73 -11.71 8.30 12.82
N LYS A 74 -12.42 7.46 13.57
CA LYS A 74 -11.86 6.65 14.66
C LYS A 74 -12.03 5.19 14.32
N ASN A 75 -10.92 4.44 14.29
CA ASN A 75 -10.91 3.00 13.96
C ASN A 75 -11.69 2.70 12.66
N GLY A 76 -11.48 3.51 11.62
CA GLY A 76 -12.14 3.36 10.31
C GLY A 76 -13.60 3.84 10.24
N THR A 77 -14.16 4.40 11.32
CA THR A 77 -15.53 4.92 11.34
C THR A 77 -15.55 6.43 11.51
N LEU A 78 -16.26 7.15 10.63
CA LEU A 78 -16.53 8.58 10.80
C LEU A 78 -17.45 8.79 12.01
N LEU A 79 -17.02 9.60 12.97
CA LEU A 79 -17.84 9.94 14.13
C LEU A 79 -19.00 10.87 13.73
N PRO A 80 -20.18 10.73 14.37
CA PRO A 80 -21.36 11.54 14.04
C PRO A 80 -21.12 13.02 14.34
N ASP A 81 -20.55 13.31 15.52
CA ASP A 81 -20.28 14.68 15.95
C ASP A 81 -18.88 15.14 15.49
N PRO A 82 -18.73 16.42 15.13
CA PRO A 82 -17.41 17.00 14.87
C PRO A 82 -16.60 17.09 16.17
N PHE A 83 -15.28 17.00 16.06
CA PHE A 83 -14.37 17.29 17.16
C PHE A 83 -14.33 18.79 17.49
N LEU A 84 -14.43 19.63 16.46
CA LEU A 84 -14.51 21.08 16.57
C LEU A 84 -15.50 21.62 15.53
N ASP A 85 -16.36 22.54 15.94
CA ASP A 85 -17.20 23.34 15.04
C ASP A 85 -16.98 24.84 15.36
N VAL A 86 -16.41 25.55 14.39
CA VAL A 86 -16.17 27.00 14.40
C VAL A 86 -16.82 27.66 13.19
N THR A 87 -17.87 27.05 12.64
CA THR A 87 -18.59 27.53 11.45
C THR A 87 -19.09 28.98 11.60
N SER A 88 -19.41 29.40 12.83
CA SER A 88 -19.81 30.79 13.14
C SER A 88 -18.67 31.80 13.12
N LEU A 89 -17.41 31.36 13.03
CA LEU A 89 -16.21 32.20 13.13
C LEU A 89 -15.47 32.33 11.79
N VAL A 90 -15.90 31.62 10.74
CA VAL A 90 -15.22 31.58 9.44
C VAL A 90 -16.17 31.89 8.29
N SER A 91 -15.61 32.47 7.22
CA SER A 91 -16.29 32.65 5.93
C SER A 91 -15.90 31.52 4.97
N THR A 92 -16.71 31.25 3.95
CA THR A 92 -16.49 30.12 3.01
C THR A 92 -16.26 30.55 1.54
N GLY A 93 -16.07 31.84 1.27
CA GLY A 93 -15.91 32.36 -0.09
C GLY A 93 -14.49 32.17 -0.63
N GLY A 94 -14.35 31.75 -1.89
CA GLY A 94 -13.03 31.57 -2.53
C GLY A 94 -12.15 30.60 -1.75
N GLU A 95 -10.93 31.01 -1.37
CA GLU A 95 -10.01 30.23 -0.53
C GLU A 95 -10.20 30.48 0.98
N GLN A 96 -11.26 31.17 1.41
CA GLN A 96 -11.58 31.35 2.83
C GLN A 96 -12.15 30.06 3.44
N GLY A 97 -11.93 29.89 4.74
CA GLY A 97 -12.46 28.78 5.53
C GLY A 97 -11.51 28.39 6.64
N LEU A 98 -11.71 27.19 7.20
CA LEU A 98 -10.71 26.55 8.05
C LEU A 98 -9.64 25.91 7.18
N LEU A 99 -8.42 26.45 7.21
CA LEU A 99 -7.38 26.13 6.23
C LEU A 99 -6.36 25.09 6.68
N GLY A 100 -6.32 24.74 7.97
CA GLY A 100 -5.33 23.81 8.49
C GLY A 100 -5.52 23.45 9.95
N LEU A 101 -4.68 22.53 10.41
CA LEU A 101 -4.58 22.00 11.76
C LEU A 101 -3.14 21.52 11.99
N ALA A 102 -2.60 21.77 13.18
CA ALA A 102 -1.25 21.37 13.59
C ALA A 102 -1.26 20.86 15.05
#